data_AF-A0A6N8L3Y0-F1
#
_entry.id   AF-A0A6N8L3Y0-F1
#
_cell.length_a   1.000
_cell.length_b   1.000
_cell.length_c   1.000
_cell.angle_alpha   90.00
_cell.angle_beta   90.00
_cell.angle_gamma   90.00
#
_symmetry.space_group_name_H-M   'P 1'
#
loop_
_entity.id
_entity.type
_entity.pdbx_description
1 polymer ?
#
loop_
_entity_poly.entity_id
_entity_poly.type
_entity_poly.pdbx_seq_one_letter_code
_entity_poly.pdbx_strand_id
1 'polypeptide(L)' 'MEVILKSDNEEKIAKILALAKKLNIDFEKKESGIDKKAIKQKILNYKSDSKLPFGDAAEWERNIREDRELPFKK' A
#
# COMPACT_ATOMS: atom_id res chain seq x y z
N MET A 1 25.49 7.71 -13.54
CA MET A 1 24.06 7.70 -13.90
C MET A 1 23.55 6.27 -13.75
N GLU A 2 22.40 6.06 -13.12
CA GLU A 2 21.82 4.73 -12.90
C GLU A 2 20.55 4.59 -13.78
N VAL A 3 20.38 3.44 -14.43
CA VAL A 3 19.24 3.16 -15.33
C VAL A 3 18.44 2.00 -14.79
N ILE A 4 17.15 2.23 -14.52
CA ILE A 4 16.23 1.22 -13.97
C ILE A 4 15.32 0.73 -15.09
N LEU A 5 15.40 -0.56 -15.40
CA LEU A 5 14.55 -1.21 -16.39
C LEU A 5 13.34 -1.87 -15.71
N LYS A 6 12.13 -1.47 -16.10
CA LYS A 6 10.87 -2.08 -15.66
C LYS A 6 10.08 -2.51 -16.90
N SER A 7 9.84 -3.81 -17.05
CA SER A 7 8.98 -4.34 -18.10
C SER A 7 8.39 -5.67 -17.63
N ASP A 8 7.23 -5.99 -18.17
CA ASP A 8 6.47 -7.23 -18.03
C ASP A 8 6.81 -8.25 -19.13
N ASN A 9 7.58 -7.85 -20.15
CA ASN A 9 7.92 -8.68 -21.30
C ASN A 9 9.32 -9.31 -21.13
N GLU A 10 9.34 -10.60 -20.77
CA GLU A 10 10.56 -11.37 -20.50
C GLU A 10 11.51 -11.44 -21.70
N GLU A 11 10.99 -11.56 -22.94
CA GLU A 11 11.82 -11.63 -24.15
C GLU A 11 12.60 -10.34 -24.41
N LYS A 12 11.96 -9.19 -24.21
CA LYS A 12 12.61 -7.88 -24.37
C LYS A 12 13.68 -7.67 -23.31
N ILE A 13 13.41 -8.06 -22.07
CA ILE A 13 14.38 -7.99 -20.97
C ILE A 13 15.60 -8.85 -21.28
N ALA A 14 15.41 -10.08 -21.77
CA ALA A 14 16.51 -10.97 -22.13
C ALA A 14 17.43 -10.35 -23.21
N LYS A 15 16.86 -9.71 -24.24
CA LYS A 15 17.63 -9.02 -25.29
C LYS A 15 18.45 -7.85 -24.73
N ILE A 16 17.86 -7.07 -23.82
CA ILE A 16 18.53 -5.92 -23.19
C ILE A 16 19.65 -6.40 -22.26
N LEU A 17 19.42 -7.44 -21.46
CA LEU A 17 20.45 -8.03 -20.60
C LEU A 17 21.61 -8.61 -21.42
N ALA A 18 21.33 -9.24 -22.56
CA ALA A 18 22.36 -9.76 -23.46
C ALA A 18 23.24 -8.63 -24.04
N LEU A 19 22.62 -7.49 -24.39
CA LEU A 19 23.35 -6.29 -24.82
C LEU A 19 24.19 -5.70 -23.68
N ALA A 20 23.63 -5.58 -22.47
CA ALA A 20 24.35 -5.08 -21.30
C ALA A 20 25.58 -5.93 -20.98
N LYS A 21 25.47 -7.27 -21.05
CA LYS A 21 26.61 -8.18 -20.90
C LYS A 21 27.69 -7.95 -21.96
N LYS A 22 27.31 -7.74 -23.22
CA LYS A 22 28.28 -7.47 -24.31
C LYS A 22 29.03 -6.15 -24.11
N LEU A 23 28.39 -5.18 -23.47
CA LEU A 23 28.96 -3.87 -23.16
C LEU A 23 29.67 -3.84 -21.80
N ASN A 24 29.76 -4.98 -21.11
CA ASN A 24 30.38 -5.13 -19.79
C ASN A 24 29.79 -4.19 -18.73
N ILE A 25 28.47 -4.01 -18.77
CA ILE A 25 27.72 -3.19 -17.82
C ILE A 25 27.25 -4.10 -16.69
N ASP A 26 27.61 -3.75 -15.44
CA ASP A 26 27.12 -4.43 -14.25
C ASP A 26 25.63 -4.14 -14.01
N PHE A 27 24.85 -5.17 -13.70
CA PHE A 27 23.44 -5.03 -13.37
C PHE A 27 23.04 -5.98 -12.24
N GLU A 28 22.16 -5.51 -11.36
CA GLU A 28 21.54 -6.32 -10.32
C GLU A 28 20.05 -6.52 -10.62
N LYS A 29 19.59 -7.77 -10.48
CA LYS A 29 18.17 -8.08 -10.56
C LYS A 29 17.53 -7.79 -9.20
N LYS A 30 16.86 -6.64 -9.08
CA LYS A 30 16.00 -6.36 -7.93
C LYS A 30 14.69 -7.13 -8.06
N GLU A 31 14.51 -8.17 -7.26
CA GLU A 31 13.22 -8.84 -7.14
C GLU A 31 12.25 -7.91 -6.41
N SER A 32 11.36 -7.26 -7.14
CA SER A 32 10.25 -6.52 -6.56
C SER A 32 9.13 -7.48 -6.17
N GLY A 33 9.43 -8.38 -5.23
CA GLY A 33 8.43 -9.21 -4.57
C GLY A 33 7.69 -8.35 -3.55
N ILE A 34 6.48 -7.91 -3.88
CA ILE A 34 5.59 -7.31 -2.88
C ILE A 34 5.19 -8.44 -1.92
N ASP A 35 5.74 -8.43 -0.69
CA ASP A 35 5.33 -9.37 0.35
C ASP A 35 3.90 -9.01 0.81
N LYS A 36 2.94 -9.61 0.11
CA LYS A 36 1.51 -9.44 0.37
C LYS A 36 1.15 -9.82 1.80
N LYS A 37 1.87 -10.76 2.42
CA LYS A 37 1.60 -11.22 3.79
C LYS A 37 2.06 -10.17 4.80
N ALA A 38 3.26 -9.60 4.61
CA ALA A 38 3.75 -8.49 5.43
C ALA A 38 2.86 -7.24 5.30
N ILE A 39 2.41 -6.91 4.08
CA ILE A 39 1.49 -5.78 3.86
C ILE A 39 0.15 -6.02 4.53
N LYS A 40 -0.42 -7.22 4.41
CA LYS A 40 -1.69 -7.58 5.06
C LYS A 40 -1.58 -7.45 6.59
N GLN A 41 -0.49 -7.92 7.18
CA GLN A 41 -0.25 -7.75 8.62
C GLN A 41 -0.09 -6.28 9.01
N LYS A 42 0.60 -5.47 8.21
CA LYS A 42 0.77 -4.04 8.45
C LYS A 42 -0.56 -3.28 8.39
N ILE A 43 -1.45 -3.64 7.46
CA ILE A 43 -2.80 -3.05 7.37
C ILE A 43 -3.67 -3.49 8.54
N LEU A 44 -3.68 -4.78 8.87
CA LEU A 44 -4.52 -5.32 9.96
C LEU A 44 -4.13 -4.74 11.32
N ASN A 45 -2.84 -4.54 11.55
CA ASN A 45 -2.30 -4.01 12.79
C ASN A 45 -2.13 -2.48 12.76
N TYR A 46 -2.62 -1.80 11.72
CA TYR A 46 -2.52 -0.35 11.62
C TYR A 46 -3.31 0.30 12.75
N LYS A 47 -2.59 0.98 13.64
CA LYS A 47 -3.15 1.88 14.65
C LYS A 47 -2.57 3.26 14.38
N SER A 48 -3.44 4.27 14.32
CA SER A 48 -2.99 5.66 14.19
C SER A 48 -2.59 6.17 15.57
N ASP A 49 -1.34 6.59 15.72
CA ASP A 49 -0.87 7.30 16.93
C ASP A 49 -1.47 8.71 17.04
N SER A 50 -1.97 9.24 15.91
CA SER A 50 -2.60 10.56 15.83
C SER A 50 -4.12 10.46 15.86
N LYS A 51 -4.78 11.45 16.48
CA LYS A 51 -6.24 11.61 16.43
C LYS A 51 -6.64 11.71 14.95
N LEU A 52 -7.42 10.75 14.46
CA LEU A 52 -7.89 10.72 13.07
C LEU A 52 -8.60 12.05 12.76
N PRO A 53 -8.44 12.62 11.54
CA PRO A 53 -9.13 13.84 11.14
C PRO A 53 -10.66 13.69 11.15
N PHE A 54 -11.16 12.45 11.18
CA PHE A 54 -12.58 12.10 11.28
C PHE A 54 -13.12 11.98 12.72
N GLY A 55 -12.30 12.26 13.74
CA GLY A 55 -12.70 12.14 15.15
C GLY A 55 -12.79 10.69 15.64
N ASP A 56 -13.22 10.49 16.90
CA ASP A 56 -13.51 9.16 17.44
C ASP A 56 -14.83 8.65 16.83
N ALA A 57 -14.78 7.52 16.12
CA ALA A 57 -15.96 6.92 15.51
C ALA A 57 -17.04 6.57 16.55
N ALA A 58 -16.63 6.22 17.78
CA ALA A 58 -17.56 5.96 18.86
C ALA A 58 -18.22 7.25 19.37
N GLU A 59 -17.52 8.38 19.33
CA GLU A 59 -18.06 9.71 19.66
C GLU A 59 -19.03 10.19 18.57
N TRP A 60 -18.69 10.02 17.30
CA TRP A 60 -19.57 10.32 16.17
C TRP A 60 -20.88 9.52 16.22
N GLU A 61 -20.79 8.22 16.50
CA GLU A 61 -21.97 7.36 16.63
C GLU A 61 -22.87 7.77 17.81
N ARG A 62 -22.30 8.20 18.94
CA ARG A 62 -23.08 8.73 20.08
C ARG A 62 -23.81 10.02 19.71
N ASN A 63 -23.12 10.95 19.05
CA ASN A 63 -23.69 12.25 18.68
C ASN A 63 -24.80 12.15 17.62
N ILE A 64 -24.70 11.23 16.64
CA ILE A 64 -25.78 11.04 15.65
C ILE A 64 -27.00 10.31 16.25
N ARG A 65 -26.81 9.53 17.33
CA ARG A 65 -27.89 8.77 17.97
C ARG A 65 -28.74 9.59 18.95
N GLU A 66 -28.46 10.88 19.16
CA GLU A 66 -29.29 11.75 20.01
C GLU A 66 -30.73 11.91 19.47
N ASP A 67 -30.94 11.82 18.16
CA ASP A 67 -32.26 11.90 17.50
C ASP A 67 -33.14 10.64 17.67
N ARG A 68 -32.79 9.71 18.56
CA ARG A 68 -33.60 8.52 18.88
C ARG A 68 -34.36 8.62 20.20
N GLU A 69 -34.65 9.82 20.68
CA GLU A 69 -35.78 9.96 21.60
C GLU A 69 -37.08 9.68 20.83
N LEU A 70 -37.55 8.43 20.90
CA LEU A 70 -38.90 8.06 20.44
C LEU A 70 -39.90 9.02 21.11
N PRO A 71 -40.79 9.69 20.35
CA PRO A 71 -41.70 10.72 20.86
C PRO A 71 -42.87 10.13 21.66
N PHE A 72 -42.62 9.08 22.46
CA PHE A 72 -43.61 8.45 23.33
C PHE A 72 -43.25 8.59 24.81
N LYS A 73 -42.63 9.72 25.18
CA LYS A 73 -42.58 10.18 26.58
C LYS A 73 -43.53 11.35 26.82
N LYS A 74 -44.84 11.09 26.76
CA LYS A 74 -45.85 11.45 27.76
C LYS A 74 -47.22 10.94 27.35
#